data_AF-A0A7V3ADG3-F1
#
_entry.id   AF-A0A7V3ADG3-F1
#
_cell.length_a   1.000
_cell.length_b   1.000
_cell.length_c   1.000
_cell.angle_alpha   90.00
_cell.angle_beta   90.00
_cell.angle_gamma   90.00
#
_symmetry.space_group_name_H-M   'P 1'
#
loop_
_entity.id
_entity.type
_entity.pdbx_description
1 polymer ?
#
loop_
_entity_poly.entity_id
_entity_poly.type
_entity_poly.pdbx_seq_one_letter_code
_entity_poly.pdbx_strand_id
1 'polypeptide(L)'
;MNPRRLLHAAILMALFATGCAPSRIAAAEPPAKEQHRPAIQLPHTSGEVVAVQADKHSFDIRPRIPADAPDGRIVQGILAFDSKKRRLADNGWEIYQTQGERDADPARRQPDGSLRVFQKKGTSLPDVKWEVVVRHQVYGFDALVFANCSRVLVEDVAVRAVPSMAVIGWGSRDLTIRRIKVVPLGEGWMSATADAMYFGACRGTITVEGSEFSGMGDDAINIHAMYGLAASRVDDRTLAIARGRFHPYQGWLGAGDDQSGVASRRRS
;
A
#
# COMPACT_ATOMS: atom_id res chain seq x y z
N MET A 1 -24.01 26.93 9.33
CA MET A 1 -23.31 25.64 9.12
C MET A 1 -21.95 25.94 8.51
N ASN A 2 -20.88 25.75 9.29
CA ASN A 2 -19.52 26.05 8.87
C ASN A 2 -18.94 24.78 8.20
N PRO A 3 -18.56 24.79 6.91
CA PRO A 3 -17.95 23.62 6.29
C PRO A 3 -16.55 23.45 6.89
N ARG A 4 -16.42 22.53 7.86
CA ARG A 4 -15.12 22.17 8.44
C ARG A 4 -14.24 21.64 7.32
N ARG A 5 -13.13 22.36 7.07
CA ARG A 5 -12.17 22.09 6.00
C ARG A 5 -11.57 20.70 6.20
N LEU A 6 -11.73 19.82 5.21
CA LEU A 6 -10.99 18.56 5.11
C LEU A 6 -9.49 18.88 5.00
N LEU A 7 -8.69 18.30 5.90
CA LEU A 7 -7.23 18.37 5.86
C LEU A 7 -6.74 17.71 4.55
N HIS A 8 -6.05 18.47 3.70
CA HIS A 8 -5.27 17.93 2.58
C HIS A 8 -3.87 17.56 3.08
N ALA A 9 -3.79 16.61 4.01
CA ALA A 9 -2.55 15.93 4.27
C ALA A 9 -2.36 14.92 3.13
N ALA A 10 -1.45 15.21 2.20
CA ALA A 10 -0.71 14.12 1.57
C ALA A 10 0.15 13.57 2.70
N ILE A 11 -0.35 12.60 3.47
CA ILE A 11 0.46 11.94 4.48
C ILE A 11 1.53 11.15 3.72
N LEU A 12 2.67 11.80 3.50
CA LEU A 12 3.94 11.16 3.18
C LEU A 12 4.72 10.83 4.46
N MET A 13 4.06 10.90 5.62
CA MET A 13 4.66 10.69 6.93
C MET A 13 4.10 9.39 7.52
N ALA A 14 4.94 8.35 7.56
CA ALA A 14 4.58 7.11 8.24
C ALA A 14 4.53 7.36 9.75
N LEU A 15 3.41 7.03 10.40
CA LEU A 15 3.31 6.97 11.85
C LEU A 15 3.34 5.51 12.28
N PHE A 16 4.31 5.20 13.14
CA PHE A 16 4.53 3.86 13.66
C PHE A 16 4.35 3.86 15.19
N ALA A 17 3.45 3.02 15.69
CA ALA A 17 3.20 2.86 17.12
C ALA A 17 3.25 1.37 17.53
N THR A 18 4.01 1.07 18.59
CA THR A 18 4.16 -0.29 19.15
C THR A 18 3.84 -0.30 20.65
N GLY A 19 3.19 -1.38 21.12
CA GLY A 19 2.95 -1.60 22.55
C GLY A 19 2.08 -0.53 23.22
N CYS A 20 1.29 0.20 22.45
CA CYS A 20 0.60 1.40 22.91
C CYS A 20 -0.72 1.09 23.66
N ALA A 21 -0.92 1.77 24.79
CA ALA A 21 -2.23 1.91 25.45
C ALA A 21 -2.91 3.23 24.96
N PRO A 22 -4.18 3.54 25.35
CA PRO A 22 -5.15 4.22 24.50
C PRO A 22 -4.55 5.38 23.69
N SER A 23 -4.53 5.20 22.38
CA SER A 23 -3.85 6.10 21.44
C SER A 23 -4.89 6.68 20.48
N ARG A 24 -4.92 8.01 20.38
CA ARG A 24 -5.80 8.76 19.49
C ARG A 24 -4.97 9.51 18.47
N ILE A 25 -5.24 9.26 17.20
CA ILE A 25 -4.73 10.05 16.09
C ILE A 25 -5.93 10.74 15.47
N ALA A 26 -5.87 12.06 15.50
CA ALA A 26 -6.82 12.94 14.84
C ALA A 26 -6.04 13.94 13.97
N ALA A 27 -6.67 14.48 12.93
CA ALA A 27 -6.11 15.58 12.16
C ALA A 27 -5.68 16.74 13.09
N ALA A 28 -4.44 17.21 12.95
CA ALA A 28 -4.00 18.48 13.53
C ALA A 28 -4.53 19.65 12.67
N GLU A 29 -4.85 20.79 13.29
CA GLU A 29 -5.12 22.02 12.54
C GLU A 29 -3.87 22.40 11.72
N PRO A 30 -4.00 22.75 10.43
CA PRO A 30 -2.85 23.11 9.63
C PRO A 30 -2.22 24.40 10.17
N PRO A 31 -0.88 24.52 10.23
CA PRO A 31 -0.25 25.81 10.47
C PRO A 31 -0.69 26.81 9.39
N ALA A 32 -1.01 28.03 9.81
CA ALA A 32 -1.41 29.08 8.90
C ALA A 32 -0.24 29.42 7.96
N LYS A 33 -0.41 29.13 6.66
CA LYS A 33 0.51 29.36 5.53
C LYS A 33 1.68 28.38 5.44
N GLU A 34 1.46 27.29 4.70
CA GLU A 34 2.54 26.40 4.26
C GLU A 34 2.94 26.81 2.83
N GLN A 35 3.84 27.79 2.72
CA GLN A 35 4.48 28.18 1.47
C GLN A 35 5.73 27.31 1.29
N HIS A 36 5.85 26.67 0.12
CA HIS A 36 6.93 25.77 -0.31
C HIS A 36 6.81 24.31 0.14
N ARG A 37 6.02 23.51 -0.61
CA ARG A 37 6.11 22.05 -0.57
C ARG A 37 7.16 21.59 -1.59
N PRO A 38 8.13 20.72 -1.23
CA PRO A 38 8.92 20.00 -2.23
C PRO A 38 7.99 19.18 -3.14
N ALA A 39 8.39 18.96 -4.39
CA ALA A 39 7.63 18.13 -5.32
C ALA A 39 7.37 16.75 -4.68
N ILE A 40 6.10 16.38 -4.55
CA ILE A 40 5.70 15.12 -3.92
C ILE A 40 6.00 13.99 -4.91
N GLN A 41 7.03 13.19 -4.66
CA GLN A 41 7.20 11.96 -5.45
C GLN A 41 6.12 10.96 -5.03
N LEU A 42 5.22 10.64 -5.96
CA LEU A 42 4.20 9.63 -5.72
C LEU A 42 4.80 8.23 -5.87
N PRO A 43 4.31 7.25 -5.10
CA PRO A 43 4.75 5.86 -5.21
C PRO A 43 4.21 5.16 -6.46
N HIS A 44 3.42 5.88 -7.25
CA HIS A 44 2.82 5.44 -8.50
C HIS A 44 2.73 6.60 -9.49
N THR A 45 2.47 6.29 -10.76
CA THR A 45 2.19 7.26 -11.81
C THR A 45 1.01 6.77 -12.63
N SER A 46 -0.07 7.55 -12.64
CA SER A 46 -1.20 7.35 -13.55
C SER A 46 -0.93 8.09 -14.86
N GLY A 47 -1.24 7.48 -16.00
CA GLY A 47 -1.00 8.11 -17.30
C GLY A 47 -1.61 7.39 -18.49
N GLU A 48 -1.50 8.01 -19.64
CA GLU A 48 -1.86 7.43 -20.94
C GLU A 48 -0.59 6.97 -21.65
N VAL A 49 -0.61 5.79 -22.27
CA VAL A 49 0.48 5.31 -23.13
C VAL A 49 0.52 6.13 -24.42
N VAL A 50 1.66 6.75 -24.70
CA VAL A 50 1.85 7.63 -25.87
C VAL A 50 2.75 7.06 -26.94
N ALA A 51 3.62 6.11 -26.58
CA ALA A 51 4.51 5.43 -27.51
C ALA A 51 4.88 4.04 -26.98
N VAL A 52 5.14 3.10 -27.88
CA VAL A 52 5.58 1.73 -27.55
C VAL A 52 6.86 1.43 -28.34
N GLN A 53 7.87 0.87 -27.68
CA GLN A 53 9.13 0.44 -28.27
C GLN A 53 9.28 -1.08 -28.08
N ALA A 54 8.70 -1.84 -29.01
CA ALA A 54 8.63 -3.29 -28.91
C ALA A 54 10.00 -3.98 -28.89
N ASP A 55 10.98 -3.42 -29.60
CA ASP A 55 12.37 -3.90 -29.63
C ASP A 55 13.08 -3.78 -28.27
N LYS A 56 12.72 -2.75 -27.48
CA LYS A 56 13.29 -2.46 -26.16
C LYS A 56 12.42 -2.95 -25.01
N HIS A 57 11.26 -3.54 -25.34
CA HIS A 57 10.25 -3.96 -24.38
C HIS A 57 9.87 -2.86 -23.39
N SER A 58 9.65 -1.65 -23.93
CA SER A 58 9.33 -0.45 -23.17
C SER A 58 8.20 0.33 -23.82
N PHE A 59 7.57 1.21 -23.03
CA PHE A 59 6.56 2.15 -23.51
C PHE A 59 6.66 3.46 -22.73
N ASP A 60 6.24 4.55 -23.35
CA ASP A 60 6.24 5.88 -22.73
C ASP A 60 4.82 6.22 -22.30
N ILE A 61 4.67 6.71 -21.06
CA ILE A 61 3.39 7.22 -20.55
C ILE A 61 3.47 8.73 -20.40
N ARG A 62 2.38 9.43 -20.73
CA ARG A 62 2.19 10.84 -20.33
C ARG A 62 1.55 10.86 -18.94
N PRO A 63 2.28 11.27 -17.89
CA PRO A 63 1.74 11.32 -16.54
C PRO A 63 0.57 12.30 -16.44
N ARG A 64 -0.48 11.93 -15.71
CA ARG A 64 -1.58 12.86 -15.38
C ARG A 64 -1.16 13.94 -14.39
N ILE A 65 -0.19 13.64 -13.53
CA ILE A 65 0.42 14.59 -12.61
C ILE A 65 1.93 14.65 -12.95
N PRO A 66 2.38 15.61 -13.78
CA PRO A 66 3.74 15.62 -14.32
C PRO A 66 4.87 15.69 -13.27
N ALA A 67 4.61 16.39 -12.15
CA ALA A 67 5.61 16.64 -11.09
C ALA A 67 5.98 15.39 -10.28
N ASP A 68 5.18 14.33 -10.36
CA ASP A 68 5.21 13.26 -9.36
C ASP A 68 5.84 11.95 -9.86
N ALA A 69 6.13 11.84 -11.16
CA ALA A 69 6.75 10.66 -11.75
C ALA A 69 8.23 10.51 -11.30
N PRO A 70 8.58 9.50 -10.49
CA PRO A 70 9.95 9.31 -10.06
C PRO A 70 10.81 8.83 -11.24
N ASP A 71 11.99 9.42 -11.36
CA ASP A 71 13.01 9.03 -12.33
C ASP A 71 13.99 8.02 -11.69
N GLY A 72 14.49 7.08 -12.49
CA GLY A 72 15.49 6.11 -12.05
C GLY A 72 14.99 5.03 -11.07
N ARG A 73 13.68 4.80 -10.97
CA ARG A 73 13.11 3.73 -10.14
C ARG A 73 12.65 2.53 -10.96
N ILE A 74 12.84 1.34 -10.43
CA ILE A 74 12.25 0.12 -11.00
C ILE A 74 10.74 0.16 -10.74
N VAL A 75 9.96 -0.18 -11.76
CA VAL A 75 8.51 -0.33 -11.66
C VAL A 75 8.21 -1.73 -11.14
N GLN A 76 7.48 -1.83 -10.04
CA GLN A 76 7.14 -3.10 -9.39
C GLN A 76 5.79 -3.66 -9.84
N GLY A 77 4.89 -2.81 -10.33
CA GLY A 77 3.60 -3.23 -10.85
C GLY A 77 3.11 -2.29 -11.95
N ILE A 78 2.45 -2.84 -12.95
CA ILE A 78 1.80 -2.08 -14.02
C ILE A 78 0.40 -2.64 -14.16
N LEU A 79 -0.60 -1.78 -14.24
CA LEU A 79 -1.98 -2.19 -14.43
C LEU A 79 -2.68 -1.29 -15.43
N ALA A 80 -3.60 -1.85 -16.20
CA ALA A 80 -4.50 -1.10 -17.07
C ALA A 80 -5.65 -0.55 -16.24
N PHE A 81 -6.06 0.68 -16.57
CA PHE A 81 -7.09 1.41 -15.86
C PHE A 81 -8.20 1.82 -16.83
N ASP A 82 -9.44 1.83 -16.35
CA ASP A 82 -10.58 2.41 -17.05
C ASP A 82 -10.99 3.68 -16.31
N SER A 83 -10.58 4.86 -16.82
CA SER A 83 -10.86 6.13 -16.13
C SER A 83 -12.33 6.51 -16.14
N LYS A 84 -13.12 5.99 -17.09
CA LYS A 84 -14.57 6.23 -17.17
C LYS A 84 -15.30 5.50 -16.05
N LYS A 85 -14.91 4.24 -15.79
CA LYS A 85 -15.46 3.43 -14.69
C LYS A 85 -14.72 3.62 -13.36
N ARG A 86 -13.57 4.30 -13.36
CA ARG A 86 -12.68 4.54 -12.22
C ARG A 86 -12.25 3.24 -11.51
N ARG A 87 -11.83 2.24 -12.28
CA ARG A 87 -11.39 0.93 -11.76
C ARG A 87 -10.35 0.27 -12.68
N LEU A 88 -9.79 -0.85 -12.26
CA LEU A 88 -8.97 -1.71 -13.12
C LEU A 88 -9.72 -2.04 -14.42
N ALA A 89 -9.00 -2.00 -15.53
CA ALA A 89 -9.56 -2.34 -16.83
C ALA A 89 -9.97 -3.82 -16.87
N ASP A 90 -11.03 -4.12 -17.61
CA ASP A 90 -11.59 -5.48 -17.75
C ASP A 90 -10.73 -6.40 -18.63
N ASN A 91 -9.56 -5.94 -19.08
CA ASN A 91 -8.64 -6.68 -19.95
C ASN A 91 -7.70 -7.63 -19.18
N GLY A 92 -7.78 -7.66 -17.84
CA GLY A 92 -6.95 -8.51 -17.00
C GLY A 92 -5.46 -8.15 -17.03
N TRP A 93 -5.11 -6.97 -17.54
CA TRP A 93 -3.72 -6.56 -17.70
C TRP A 93 -3.19 -5.94 -16.40
N GLU A 94 -2.73 -6.81 -15.50
CA GLU A 94 -1.98 -6.47 -14.29
C GLU A 94 -0.70 -7.31 -14.25
N ILE A 95 0.44 -6.63 -14.18
CA ILE A 95 1.76 -7.24 -14.29
C ILE A 95 2.59 -6.79 -13.11
N TYR A 96 2.93 -7.75 -12.25
CA TYR A 96 3.92 -7.57 -11.20
C TYR A 96 5.31 -7.93 -11.71
N GLN A 97 6.31 -7.16 -11.30
CA GLN A 97 7.71 -7.31 -11.72
C GLN A 97 8.61 -7.60 -10.50
N THR A 98 8.20 -8.54 -9.65
CA THR A 98 8.73 -8.73 -8.28
C THR A 98 10.25 -8.95 -8.18
N GLN A 99 10.80 -8.43 -7.07
CA GLN A 99 12.19 -8.49 -6.61
C GLN A 99 12.85 -9.87 -6.79
N GLY A 100 13.65 -10.00 -7.84
CA GLY A 100 14.41 -11.21 -8.17
C GLY A 100 14.82 -11.21 -9.64
N GLU A 101 13.95 -10.68 -10.49
CA GLU A 101 14.18 -10.52 -11.92
C GLU A 101 14.54 -9.06 -12.21
N ARG A 102 15.83 -8.80 -12.37
CA ARG A 102 16.38 -7.49 -12.76
C ARG A 102 16.19 -7.23 -14.26
N ASP A 103 15.05 -7.65 -14.82
CA ASP A 103 14.87 -7.77 -16.26
C ASP A 103 14.23 -6.53 -16.90
N ALA A 104 13.78 -5.57 -16.08
CA ALA A 104 13.28 -4.28 -16.52
C ALA A 104 14.24 -3.17 -16.10
N ASP A 105 14.59 -2.28 -17.03
CA ASP A 105 15.39 -1.10 -16.73
C ASP A 105 14.61 -0.12 -15.83
N PRO A 106 15.30 0.72 -15.03
CA PRO A 106 14.64 1.78 -14.28
C PRO A 106 13.84 2.70 -15.21
N ALA A 107 12.66 3.13 -14.76
CA ALA A 107 11.86 4.10 -15.49
C ALA A 107 12.64 5.40 -15.68
N ARG A 108 12.50 6.02 -16.87
CA ARG A 108 13.27 7.21 -17.24
C ARG A 108 12.38 8.35 -17.69
N ARG A 109 12.54 9.51 -17.07
CA ARG A 109 11.88 10.73 -17.55
C ARG A 109 12.47 11.14 -18.90
N GLN A 110 11.60 11.40 -19.86
CA GLN A 110 11.96 11.85 -21.20
C GLN A 110 11.96 13.38 -21.28
N PRO A 111 12.64 13.98 -22.28
CA PRO A 111 12.68 15.44 -22.46
C PRO A 111 11.30 16.10 -22.66
N ASP A 112 10.33 15.36 -23.20
CA ASP A 112 8.95 15.82 -23.40
C ASP A 112 8.07 15.69 -22.15
N GLY A 113 8.64 15.25 -21.02
CA GLY A 113 7.95 15.06 -19.75
C GLY A 113 7.24 13.71 -19.61
N SER A 114 7.24 12.86 -20.64
CA SER A 114 6.76 11.48 -20.53
C SER A 114 7.69 10.63 -19.64
N LEU A 115 7.16 9.53 -19.11
CA LEU A 115 7.92 8.56 -18.35
C LEU A 115 8.05 7.28 -19.18
N ARG A 116 9.28 6.92 -19.55
CA ARG A 116 9.57 5.61 -20.15
C ARG A 116 9.54 4.55 -19.08
N VAL A 117 8.71 3.53 -19.30
CA VAL A 117 8.52 2.39 -18.43
C VAL A 117 9.03 1.16 -19.16
N PHE A 118 9.90 0.42 -18.50
CA PHE A 118 10.39 -0.85 -19.02
C PHE A 118 9.60 -1.98 -18.39
N GLN A 119 9.30 -2.96 -19.21
CA GLN A 119 8.51 -4.10 -18.82
C GLN A 119 9.38 -5.35 -18.79
N LYS A 120 9.01 -6.35 -18.00
CA LYS A 120 9.64 -7.67 -17.98
C LYS A 120 9.46 -8.35 -19.33
N LYS A 121 10.55 -8.86 -19.91
CA LYS A 121 10.53 -9.63 -21.16
C LYS A 121 9.55 -10.80 -21.11
N GLY A 122 8.85 -11.06 -22.22
CA GLY A 122 7.88 -12.16 -22.34
C GLY A 122 6.47 -11.84 -21.83
N THR A 123 6.21 -10.60 -21.41
CA THR A 123 4.86 -10.10 -21.12
C THR A 123 4.34 -9.25 -22.28
N SER A 124 3.02 -9.08 -22.42
CA SER A 124 2.46 -8.22 -23.48
C SER A 124 2.63 -6.74 -23.14
N LEU A 125 3.07 -5.94 -24.13
CA LEU A 125 3.09 -4.48 -24.02
C LEU A 125 1.67 -3.91 -24.16
N PRO A 126 1.39 -2.74 -23.56
CA PRO A 126 0.11 -2.07 -23.75
C PRO A 126 0.01 -1.42 -25.14
N ASP A 127 -1.21 -1.13 -25.61
CA ASP A 127 -1.39 -0.31 -26.82
C ASP A 127 -1.27 1.18 -26.51
N VAL A 128 -0.94 1.97 -27.54
CA VAL A 128 -1.05 3.44 -27.47
C VAL A 128 -2.51 3.83 -27.13
N LYS A 129 -2.66 4.86 -26.30
CA LYS A 129 -3.91 5.33 -25.67
C LYS A 129 -4.47 4.45 -24.55
N TRP A 130 -3.82 3.34 -24.21
CA TRP A 130 -4.19 2.67 -22.95
C TRP A 130 -3.95 3.60 -21.77
N GLU A 131 -4.89 3.59 -20.85
CA GLU A 131 -4.75 4.23 -19.56
C GLU A 131 -4.13 3.22 -18.60
N VAL A 132 -3.05 3.62 -17.92
CA VAL A 132 -2.30 2.73 -17.05
C VAL A 132 -1.96 3.41 -15.72
N VAL A 133 -1.82 2.59 -14.68
CA VAL A 133 -1.16 2.98 -13.43
C VAL A 133 0.11 2.17 -13.27
N VAL A 134 1.21 2.89 -13.05
CA VAL A 134 2.54 2.35 -12.87
C VAL A 134 2.90 2.49 -11.40
N ARG A 135 3.06 1.37 -10.69
CA ARG A 135 3.46 1.33 -9.28
C ARG A 135 4.98 1.20 -9.19
N HIS A 136 5.62 2.25 -8.68
CA HIS A 136 7.08 2.28 -8.45
C HIS A 136 7.47 1.54 -7.19
N GLN A 137 6.52 1.35 -6.27
CA GLN A 137 6.71 0.58 -5.05
C GLN A 137 5.38 -0.04 -4.61
N VAL A 138 5.39 -1.32 -4.29
CA VAL A 138 4.29 -2.11 -3.74
C VAL A 138 4.82 -2.78 -2.48
N TYR A 139 4.04 -2.76 -1.40
CA TYR A 139 4.45 -3.26 -0.08
C TYR A 139 5.76 -2.65 0.45
N GLY A 140 5.96 -1.35 0.20
CA GLY A 140 7.08 -0.57 0.71
C GLY A 140 6.95 -0.23 2.19
N PHE A 141 6.49 0.98 2.49
CA PHE A 141 6.21 1.42 3.86
C PHE A 141 4.75 1.83 4.00
N ASP A 142 4.15 1.46 5.13
CA ASP A 142 2.76 1.72 5.45
C ASP A 142 2.57 3.10 6.09
N ALA A 143 1.38 3.68 5.95
CA ALA A 143 1.13 5.04 6.43
C ALA A 143 0.88 5.10 7.94
N LEU A 144 -0.03 4.27 8.47
CA LEU A 144 -0.35 4.20 9.91
C LEU A 144 -0.24 2.76 10.39
N VAL A 145 0.67 2.46 11.31
CA VAL A 145 0.90 1.09 11.80
C VAL A 145 0.72 1.00 13.31
N PHE A 146 -0.13 0.08 13.74
CA PHE A 146 -0.44 -0.23 15.13
C PHE A 146 -0.15 -1.70 15.44
N ALA A 147 1.03 -1.97 16.01
CA ALA A 147 1.42 -3.32 16.39
C ALA A 147 1.32 -3.52 17.92
N ASN A 148 0.58 -4.55 18.34
CA ASN A 148 0.32 -4.90 19.74
C ASN A 148 -0.23 -3.73 20.57
N CYS A 149 -1.10 -2.93 19.98
CA CYS A 149 -1.75 -1.80 20.64
C CYS A 149 -3.14 -2.16 21.16
N SER A 150 -3.68 -1.34 22.06
CA SER A 150 -5.05 -1.48 22.55
C SER A 150 -5.81 -0.15 22.56
N ARG A 151 -7.10 -0.18 22.22
CA ARG A 151 -7.99 1.01 22.19
C ARG A 151 -7.42 2.11 21.28
N VAL A 152 -7.26 1.77 20.01
CA VAL A 152 -6.76 2.69 18.98
C VAL A 152 -7.94 3.45 18.36
N LEU A 153 -7.84 4.77 18.25
CA LEU A 153 -8.75 5.61 17.49
C LEU A 153 -8.00 6.37 16.40
N VAL A 154 -8.37 6.14 15.14
CA VAL A 154 -7.94 6.96 14.00
C VAL A 154 -9.16 7.68 13.45
N GLU A 155 -9.14 9.01 13.42
CA GLU A 155 -10.27 9.78 12.90
C GLU A 155 -9.91 11.01 12.07
N ASP A 156 -10.73 11.30 11.07
CA ASP A 156 -10.62 12.47 10.18
C ASP A 156 -9.27 12.58 9.44
N VAL A 157 -8.67 11.44 9.13
CA VAL A 157 -7.40 11.34 8.41
C VAL A 157 -7.62 11.13 6.91
N ALA A 158 -6.79 11.73 6.05
CA ALA A 158 -6.75 11.43 4.63
C ALA A 158 -5.39 10.85 4.24
N VAL A 159 -5.38 9.68 3.60
CA VAL A 159 -4.20 9.08 2.97
C VAL A 159 -4.39 9.18 1.46
N ARG A 160 -3.58 10.04 0.83
CA ARG A 160 -3.70 10.38 -0.60
C ARG A 160 -2.78 9.55 -1.49
N ALA A 161 -1.69 9.06 -0.92
CA ALA A 161 -0.66 8.29 -1.59
C ALA A 161 0.17 7.52 -0.56
N VAL A 162 0.38 6.22 -0.73
CA VAL A 162 1.29 5.41 0.11
C VAL A 162 1.86 4.23 -0.69
N PRO A 163 3.18 3.94 -0.61
CA PRO A 163 3.82 2.83 -1.36
C PRO A 163 3.51 1.43 -0.82
N SER A 164 2.46 1.30 -0.02
CA SER A 164 2.02 0.07 0.64
C SER A 164 0.57 0.25 1.08
N MET A 165 0.23 -0.13 2.31
CA MET A 165 -1.10 -0.04 2.89
C MET A 165 -1.29 1.24 3.71
N ALA A 166 -2.54 1.72 3.81
CA ALA A 166 -2.82 2.97 4.52
C ALA A 166 -2.95 2.79 6.05
N VAL A 167 -3.64 1.74 6.52
CA VAL A 167 -3.78 1.45 7.96
C VAL A 167 -3.49 -0.01 8.24
N ILE A 168 -2.61 -0.28 9.20
CA ILE A 168 -2.30 -1.62 9.67
C ILE A 168 -2.59 -1.76 11.15
N GLY A 169 -3.38 -2.77 11.51
CA GLY A 169 -3.47 -3.31 12.86
C GLY A 169 -2.85 -4.71 12.92
N TRP A 170 -1.81 -4.89 13.72
CA TRP A 170 -1.20 -6.21 13.93
C TRP A 170 -1.22 -6.60 15.40
N GLY A 171 -1.81 -7.75 15.75
CA GLY A 171 -1.86 -8.20 17.16
C GLY A 171 -2.58 -7.23 18.11
N SER A 172 -3.29 -6.24 17.56
CA SER A 172 -3.90 -5.14 18.30
C SER A 172 -5.33 -5.46 18.75
N ARG A 173 -5.83 -4.75 19.75
CA ARG A 173 -7.15 -4.95 20.33
C ARG A 173 -7.99 -3.67 20.35
N ASP A 174 -9.26 -3.78 19.99
CA ASP A 174 -10.24 -2.68 20.07
C ASP A 174 -9.79 -1.45 19.22
N LEU A 175 -9.96 -1.54 17.89
CA LEU A 175 -9.57 -0.50 16.94
C LEU A 175 -10.81 0.20 16.37
N THR A 176 -10.82 1.53 16.38
CA THR A 176 -11.87 2.36 15.77
C THR A 176 -11.27 3.26 14.71
N ILE A 177 -11.69 3.08 13.46
CA ILE A 177 -11.30 3.92 12.33
C ILE A 177 -12.52 4.66 11.80
N ARG A 178 -12.54 5.98 11.93
CA ARG A 178 -13.71 6.81 11.71
C ARG A 178 -13.44 7.93 10.73
N ARG A 179 -14.25 8.06 9.68
CA ARG A 179 -14.13 9.15 8.70
C ARG A 179 -12.73 9.27 8.08
N ILE A 180 -12.06 8.13 7.89
CA ILE A 180 -10.80 8.12 7.14
C ILE A 180 -11.09 8.15 5.63
N LYS A 181 -10.21 8.79 4.87
CA LYS A 181 -10.26 8.80 3.41
C LYS A 181 -8.98 8.23 2.83
N VAL A 182 -9.05 7.07 2.21
CA VAL A 182 -7.96 6.51 1.40
C VAL A 182 -8.36 6.66 -0.05
N VAL A 183 -8.03 7.81 -0.64
CA VAL A 183 -8.50 8.20 -1.98
C VAL A 183 -7.41 8.96 -2.73
N PRO A 184 -7.35 8.91 -4.07
CA PRO A 184 -6.22 9.45 -4.82
C PRO A 184 -5.96 10.95 -4.59
N LEU A 185 -4.71 11.36 -4.83
CA LEU A 185 -4.32 12.77 -4.85
C LEU A 185 -4.78 13.43 -6.17
N GLY A 186 -5.59 14.49 -6.08
CA GLY A 186 -5.95 15.31 -7.24
C GLY A 186 -6.61 14.51 -8.36
N GLU A 187 -6.05 14.59 -9.58
CA GLU A 187 -6.50 13.85 -10.75
C GLU A 187 -5.89 12.44 -10.88
N GLY A 188 -5.09 12.00 -9.91
CA GLY A 188 -4.52 10.68 -9.88
C GLY A 188 -5.60 9.59 -9.79
N TRP A 189 -5.23 8.38 -10.19
CA TRP A 189 -6.13 7.24 -10.14
C TRP A 189 -5.86 6.31 -8.96
N MET A 190 -4.71 6.44 -8.31
CA MET A 190 -4.30 5.56 -7.23
C MET A 190 -4.04 6.31 -5.92
N SER A 191 -4.31 5.63 -4.80
CA SER A 191 -4.09 6.11 -3.44
C SER A 191 -3.00 5.25 -2.77
N ALA A 192 -3.38 4.12 -2.18
CA ALA A 192 -2.46 3.09 -1.71
C ALA A 192 -2.04 2.19 -2.88
N THR A 193 -0.77 1.76 -2.92
CA THR A 193 -0.32 0.80 -3.94
C THR A 193 -0.66 -0.65 -3.59
N ALA A 194 -1.11 -0.89 -2.35
CA ALA A 194 -1.67 -2.13 -1.82
C ALA A 194 -3.02 -1.85 -1.12
N ASP A 195 -3.38 -2.61 -0.07
CA ASP A 195 -4.64 -2.54 0.67
C ASP A 195 -4.86 -1.15 1.30
N ALA A 196 -6.11 -0.70 1.41
CA ALA A 196 -6.39 0.48 2.21
C ALA A 196 -6.27 0.17 3.72
N MET A 197 -6.76 -0.99 4.17
CA MET A 197 -6.67 -1.40 5.56
C MET A 197 -6.35 -2.88 5.68
N TYR A 198 -5.46 -3.19 6.61
CA TYR A 198 -5.07 -4.56 6.92
C TYR A 198 -5.07 -4.80 8.43
N PHE A 199 -5.74 -5.87 8.87
CA PHE A 199 -5.86 -6.26 10.27
C PHE A 199 -5.48 -7.73 10.46
N GLY A 200 -4.25 -7.96 10.92
CA GLY A 200 -3.69 -9.29 11.16
C GLY A 200 -3.67 -9.63 12.65
N ALA A 201 -4.21 -10.80 13.02
CA ALA A 201 -4.17 -11.33 14.38
C ALA A 201 -4.74 -10.37 15.47
N CYS A 202 -5.63 -9.47 15.08
CA CYS A 202 -6.32 -8.55 15.99
C CYS A 202 -7.37 -9.25 16.86
N ARG A 203 -7.73 -8.60 17.98
CA ARG A 203 -8.68 -9.11 18.99
C ARG A 203 -9.72 -8.05 19.36
N GLY A 204 -10.82 -8.46 19.99
CA GLY A 204 -11.86 -7.52 20.41
C GLY A 204 -12.64 -6.98 19.21
N THR A 205 -12.94 -5.68 19.20
CA THR A 205 -13.76 -5.05 18.14
C THR A 205 -12.93 -4.24 17.16
N ILE A 206 -13.20 -4.39 15.86
CA ILE A 206 -12.70 -3.48 14.82
C ILE A 206 -13.91 -2.74 14.25
N THR A 207 -13.96 -1.42 14.43
CA THR A 207 -15.03 -0.56 13.91
C THR A 207 -14.48 0.31 12.80
N VAL A 208 -15.10 0.25 11.61
CA VAL A 208 -14.82 1.16 10.50
C VAL A 208 -16.11 1.88 10.12
N GLU A 209 -16.16 3.21 10.25
CA GLU A 209 -17.41 3.96 10.07
C GLU A 209 -17.22 5.31 9.38
N GLY A 210 -18.14 5.66 8.47
CA GLY A 210 -18.14 6.93 7.75
C GLY A 210 -16.92 7.18 6.87
N SER A 211 -16.23 6.13 6.45
CA SER A 211 -14.94 6.18 5.73
C SER A 211 -15.11 6.02 4.22
N GLU A 212 -14.13 6.48 3.44
CA GLU A 212 -14.13 6.49 1.98
C GLU A 212 -12.86 5.81 1.43
N PHE A 213 -13.03 4.83 0.54
CA PHE A 213 -11.94 4.05 -0.05
C PHE A 213 -12.04 4.04 -1.56
N SER A 214 -11.01 4.51 -2.26
CA SER A 214 -10.91 4.41 -3.72
C SER A 214 -9.47 4.44 -4.22
N GLY A 215 -9.23 3.80 -5.36
CA GLY A 215 -7.92 3.80 -6.03
C GLY A 215 -6.81 3.08 -5.28
N MET A 216 -7.12 2.26 -4.28
CA MET A 216 -6.14 1.35 -3.67
C MET A 216 -5.79 0.23 -4.65
N GLY A 217 -4.57 -0.29 -4.55
CA GLY A 217 -4.07 -1.35 -5.44
C GLY A 217 -4.55 -2.75 -5.10
N ASP A 218 -5.20 -2.92 -3.94
CA ASP A 218 -5.65 -4.21 -3.41
C ASP A 218 -6.96 -4.00 -2.59
N ASP A 219 -7.23 -4.84 -1.60
CA ASP A 219 -8.43 -4.81 -0.77
C ASP A 219 -8.71 -3.46 -0.09
N ALA A 220 -9.99 -3.10 0.06
CA ALA A 220 -10.39 -1.98 0.91
C ALA A 220 -10.11 -2.27 2.39
N ILE A 221 -10.45 -3.49 2.82
CA ILE A 221 -10.28 -3.96 4.19
C ILE A 221 -9.98 -5.44 4.13
N ASN A 222 -8.81 -5.82 4.64
CA ASN A 222 -8.39 -7.21 4.80
C ASN A 222 -8.29 -7.53 6.30
N ILE A 223 -9.03 -8.53 6.78
CA ILE A 223 -9.04 -8.95 8.20
C ILE A 223 -8.82 -10.46 8.25
N HIS A 224 -7.70 -10.89 8.84
CA HIS A 224 -7.42 -12.31 8.94
C HIS A 224 -6.54 -12.72 10.12
N ALA A 225 -6.51 -14.02 10.39
CA ALA A 225 -5.59 -14.66 11.32
C ALA A 225 -4.44 -15.32 10.55
N MET A 226 -3.43 -15.80 11.28
CA MET A 226 -2.31 -16.50 10.68
C MET A 226 -2.44 -18.01 10.83
N TYR A 227 -2.06 -18.71 9.77
CA TYR A 227 -1.83 -20.15 9.81
C TYR A 227 -0.34 -20.43 9.91
N GLY A 228 0.03 -21.39 10.76
CA GLY A 228 1.37 -21.97 10.82
C GLY A 228 1.33 -23.42 10.34
N LEU A 229 2.36 -23.85 9.62
CA LEU A 229 2.48 -25.25 9.20
C LEU A 229 2.97 -26.07 10.40
N ALA A 230 2.21 -27.09 10.82
CA ALA A 230 2.71 -28.04 11.80
C ALA A 230 3.87 -28.84 11.16
N ALA A 231 5.08 -28.63 11.67
CA ALA A 231 6.30 -29.26 11.16
C ALA A 231 6.46 -30.67 11.71
N SER A 232 6.23 -30.83 13.01
CA SER A 232 6.30 -32.13 13.69
C SER A 232 5.53 -32.10 15.01
N ARG A 233 5.16 -33.28 15.47
CA ARG A 233 4.67 -33.51 16.83
C ARG A 233 5.87 -33.84 17.71
N VAL A 234 6.14 -32.99 18.69
CA VAL A 234 7.24 -33.16 19.66
C VAL A 234 6.84 -34.17 20.72
N ASP A 235 5.61 -34.06 21.22
CA ASP A 235 5.02 -35.01 22.18
C ASP A 235 3.49 -34.98 22.09
N ASP A 236 2.80 -35.61 23.03
CA ASP A 236 1.34 -35.70 23.02
C ASP A 236 0.58 -34.37 23.08
N ARG A 237 1.25 -33.28 23.49
CA ARG A 237 0.67 -31.96 23.75
C ARG A 237 1.45 -30.82 23.10
N THR A 238 2.47 -31.13 22.31
CA THR A 238 3.40 -30.14 21.76
C THR A 238 3.58 -30.33 20.26
N LEU A 239 3.36 -29.26 19.49
CA LEU A 239 3.63 -29.21 18.05
C LEU A 239 4.74 -28.18 17.80
N ALA A 240 5.72 -28.58 16.98
CA ALA A 240 6.64 -27.64 16.35
C ALA A 240 5.94 -27.07 15.11
N ILE A 241 5.98 -25.75 14.95
CA ILE A 241 5.42 -25.03 13.81
C ILE A 241 6.60 -24.53 12.96
N ALA A 242 6.55 -24.81 11.65
CA ALA A 242 7.44 -24.21 10.65
C ALA A 242 6.66 -23.22 9.80
N ARG A 243 7.37 -22.23 9.23
CA ARG A 243 6.91 -21.38 8.12
C ARG A 243 5.46 -20.88 8.26
N GLY A 244 5.18 -20.09 9.29
CA GLY A 244 4.07 -19.15 9.16
C GLY A 244 4.45 -18.11 8.11
N ARG A 245 3.56 -17.79 7.15
CA ARG A 245 3.73 -16.56 6.35
C ARG A 245 3.43 -15.40 7.29
N PHE A 246 4.45 -14.97 7.98
CA PHE A 246 4.39 -13.92 8.96
C PHE A 246 4.66 -12.59 8.24
N HIS A 247 3.74 -11.64 8.38
CA HIS A 247 3.93 -10.29 7.82
C HIS A 247 5.20 -9.67 8.45
N PRO A 248 6.01 -8.85 7.75
CA PRO A 248 7.21 -8.16 8.24
C PRO A 248 7.18 -7.65 9.69
N TYR A 249 6.02 -7.22 10.19
CA TYR A 249 5.83 -6.75 11.57
C TYR A 249 6.05 -7.81 12.66
N GLN A 250 6.17 -9.09 12.29
CA GLN A 250 6.48 -10.16 13.23
C GLN A 250 7.98 -10.38 13.43
N GLY A 251 8.84 -10.13 12.43
CA GLY A 251 10.30 -10.24 12.58
C GLY A 251 10.87 -9.20 13.56
N TRP A 252 10.22 -8.02 13.65
CA TRP A 252 10.55 -6.97 14.62
C TRP A 252 10.21 -7.31 16.08
N LEU A 253 9.54 -8.44 16.35
CA LEU A 253 9.15 -8.90 17.68
C LEU A 253 10.11 -9.92 18.31
N GLY A 254 11.33 -10.06 17.76
CA GLY A 254 12.41 -10.84 18.39
C GLY A 254 12.41 -12.34 18.06
N ALA A 255 11.72 -12.77 17.00
CA ALA A 255 11.99 -14.06 16.37
C ALA A 255 12.91 -13.80 15.17
N GLY A 256 14.18 -14.17 15.30
CA GLY A 256 15.14 -14.12 14.21
C GLY A 256 14.68 -14.94 12.99
N ASP A 257 15.41 -14.82 11.89
CA ASP A 257 15.07 -15.36 10.56
C ASP A 257 14.97 -16.90 10.44
N ASP A 258 14.79 -17.61 11.55
CA ASP A 258 14.43 -19.03 11.60
C ASP A 258 13.14 -19.20 12.41
N GLN A 259 11.99 -19.13 11.72
CA GLN A 259 10.66 -19.07 12.34
C GLN A 259 10.14 -20.47 12.69
N SER A 260 10.86 -21.18 13.57
CA SER A 260 10.37 -22.35 14.30
C SER A 260 9.76 -21.91 15.63
N GLY A 261 8.46 -22.20 15.84
CA GLY A 261 7.76 -21.90 17.10
C GLY A 261 7.20 -23.15 17.75
N VAL A 262 7.13 -23.19 19.07
CA VAL A 262 6.50 -24.30 19.82
C VAL A 262 5.12 -23.87 20.29
N ALA A 263 4.08 -24.53 19.79
CA ALA A 263 2.72 -24.36 20.29
C ALA A 263 2.41 -25.47 21.32
N SER A 264 2.10 -25.07 22.56
CA SER A 264 1.67 -25.99 23.62
C SER A 264 0.25 -25.65 24.08
N ARG A 265 -0.55 -26.69 24.32
CA ARG A 265 -1.94 -26.56 24.77
C ARG A 265 -1.94 -26.28 26.28
N ARG A 266 -2.17 -25.04 26.72
CA ARG A 266 -2.51 -24.76 28.12
C ARG A 266 -3.97 -25.09 28.35
N ARG A 267 -4.28 -25.87 29.40
CA ARG A 267 -5.65 -26.09 29.85
C ARG A 267 -6.21 -24.77 30.39
N SER A 268 -7.40 -24.42 29.93
CA SER A 268 -8.32 -23.49 30.61
C SER A 268 -8.74 -24.05 31.96
#